data_AF-A0A3T0RRC6-F1
#
_entry.id   AF-A0A3T0RRC6-F1
#
_cell.length_a   1.000
_cell.length_b   1.000
_cell.length_c   1.000
_cell.angle_alpha   90.00
_cell.angle_beta   90.00
_cell.angle_gamma   90.00
#
_symmetry.space_group_name_H-M   'P 1'
#
loop_
_entity.id
_entity.type
_entity.pdbx_description
1 polymer ?
#
loop_
_entity_poly.entity_id
_entity_poly.type
_entity_poly.pdbx_seq_one_letter_code
_entity_poly.pdbx_strand_id
1 'polypeptide(L)'
;MNTKLLLRTAILFSIVCGTLSAEAGRIRLRKVPIAPKVCANMDEDKLLSRNGKRIFGTLRSSVIIEQDISLVDDLGKKICSWPTNKWQTYGDPTKFNFYIDEQRNALYPYMKSDSNYQVMKISLDDCSMGELQTTDKLELPKCEGKKKILRSRSKRKVASHRVNS
;
A
#
# COMPACT_ATOMS: atom_id res chain seq x y z
N MET A 1 10.70 77.37 -13.83
CA MET A 1 11.51 76.14 -13.70
C MET A 1 11.27 75.58 -12.30
N ASN A 2 10.50 74.50 -12.17
CA ASN A 2 10.10 73.94 -10.89
C ASN A 2 10.32 72.43 -10.88
N THR A 3 11.36 72.02 -10.14
CA THR A 3 11.34 70.96 -9.10
C THR A 3 10.46 69.74 -9.36
N LYS A 4 10.60 69.14 -10.55
CA LYS A 4 10.26 67.74 -10.76
C LYS A 4 11.50 66.88 -10.47
N LEU A 5 11.22 65.69 -9.94
CA LEU A 5 11.84 64.46 -10.43
C LEU A 5 13.14 63.94 -9.80
N LEU A 6 13.49 64.26 -8.56
CA LEU A 6 14.70 63.66 -7.95
C LEU A 6 14.54 63.08 -6.53
N LEU A 7 13.32 63.00 -5.98
CA LEU A 7 13.13 62.56 -4.59
C LEU A 7 12.13 61.41 -4.36
N ARG A 8 11.77 60.66 -5.40
CA ARG A 8 10.83 59.52 -5.27
C ARG A 8 11.32 58.19 -5.85
N THR A 9 12.59 58.09 -6.22
CA THR A 9 13.20 56.86 -6.76
C THR A 9 14.22 56.23 -5.81
N ALA A 10 14.28 56.64 -4.55
CA ALA A 10 15.26 56.14 -3.58
C ALA A 10 14.66 55.28 -2.44
N ILE A 11 13.35 54.99 -2.46
CA ILE A 11 12.69 54.15 -1.42
C ILE A 11 12.17 52.82 -1.99
N LEU A 12 12.33 52.59 -3.30
CA LEU A 12 12.01 51.29 -3.93
C LEU A 12 13.22 50.38 -4.13
N PHE A 13 14.38 50.75 -3.57
CA PHE A 13 15.64 50.00 -3.69
C PHE A 13 16.10 49.40 -2.34
N SER A 14 15.16 49.03 -1.47
CA SER A 14 15.45 48.28 -0.23
C SER A 14 14.70 46.95 -0.12
N ILE A 15 14.06 46.48 -1.21
CA ILE A 15 13.33 45.19 -1.25
C ILE A 15 14.09 44.12 -2.06
N VAL A 16 15.32 44.41 -2.54
CA VAL A 16 16.04 43.53 -3.51
C VAL A 16 17.31 42.86 -2.94
N CYS A 17 17.52 42.85 -1.62
CA CYS A 17 18.70 42.18 -1.02
C CYS A 17 18.38 41.24 0.16
N GLY A 18 17.23 40.57 0.13
CA GLY A 18 16.85 39.55 1.12
C GLY A 18 16.97 38.09 0.65
N THR A 19 17.60 37.82 -0.50
CA THR A 19 17.83 36.45 -0.98
C THR A 19 19.20 35.96 -0.54
N LEU A 20 19.26 35.19 0.55
CA LEU A 20 20.32 34.26 1.02
C LEU A 20 20.12 34.18 2.54
N SER A 21 19.73 33.10 3.18
CA SER A 21 19.81 31.69 2.86
C SER A 21 18.70 31.03 3.67
N ALA A 22 17.52 30.82 3.07
CA ALA A 22 16.67 29.74 3.54
C ALA A 22 17.40 28.48 3.06
N GLU A 23 18.30 28.00 3.91
CA GLU A 23 18.95 26.71 3.76
C GLU A 23 17.80 25.73 3.57
N ALA A 24 17.59 25.34 2.31
CA ALA A 24 16.59 24.38 1.93
C ALA A 24 17.00 23.10 2.64
N GLY A 25 16.48 22.93 3.85
CA GLY A 25 16.55 21.71 4.63
C GLY A 25 16.02 20.66 3.69
N ARG A 26 16.95 19.94 3.06
CA ARG A 26 16.65 18.94 2.06
C ARG A 26 15.88 17.89 2.83
N ILE A 27 14.55 17.93 2.76
CA ILE A 27 13.69 16.89 3.29
C ILE A 27 14.05 15.66 2.49
N ARG A 28 15.05 14.93 2.98
CA ARG A 28 15.37 13.61 2.49
C ARG A 28 14.12 12.82 2.80
N LEU A 29 13.30 12.56 1.78
CA LEU A 29 12.22 11.59 1.84
C LEU A 29 12.83 10.32 2.42
N ARG A 30 12.62 10.10 3.72
CA ARG A 30 13.02 8.86 4.36
C ARG A 30 12.18 7.82 3.66
N LYS A 31 12.83 6.84 3.02
CA LYS A 31 12.13 5.68 2.45
C LYS A 31 11.36 5.06 3.61
N VAL A 32 10.05 5.27 3.65
CA VAL A 32 9.18 4.63 4.62
C VAL A 32 9.30 3.13 4.32
N PRO A 33 9.71 2.31 5.30
CA PRO A 33 9.81 0.89 5.08
C PRO A 33 8.42 0.34 4.78
N ILE A 34 8.28 -0.31 3.62
CA ILE A 34 7.04 -0.99 3.23
C ILE A 34 6.73 -2.05 4.29
N ALA A 35 5.46 -2.14 4.71
CA ALA A 35 5.00 -3.12 5.68
C ALA A 35 5.35 -4.56 5.24
N PRO A 36 5.58 -5.50 6.18
CA PRO A 36 5.92 -6.88 5.84
C PRO A 36 4.75 -7.56 5.10
N LYS A 37 5.08 -8.48 4.18
CA LYS A 37 4.07 -9.31 3.52
C LYS A 37 3.46 -10.29 4.53
N VAL A 38 2.14 -10.43 4.52
CA VAL A 38 1.37 -11.30 5.40
C VAL A 38 0.43 -12.22 4.60
N CYS A 39 -0.08 -13.24 5.29
CA CYS A 39 -1.28 -13.93 4.85
C CYS A 39 -2.28 -13.92 6.00
N ALA A 40 -3.39 -13.20 5.84
CA ALA A 40 -4.28 -12.86 6.94
C ALA A 40 -5.70 -12.60 6.44
N ASN A 41 -6.68 -12.86 7.33
CA ASN A 41 -8.00 -12.27 7.17
C ASN A 41 -7.85 -10.75 7.35
N MET A 42 -8.54 -9.99 6.52
CA MET A 42 -8.57 -8.54 6.57
C MET A 42 -9.71 -8.12 7.49
N ASP A 43 -9.38 -7.36 8.52
CA ASP A 43 -10.36 -6.86 9.48
C ASP A 43 -10.98 -5.55 8.96
N GLU A 44 -12.26 -5.34 9.24
CA GLU A 44 -12.91 -4.08 8.90
C GLU A 44 -12.35 -2.95 9.77
N ASP A 45 -11.85 -1.90 9.12
CA ASP A 45 -11.46 -0.67 9.79
C ASP A 45 -12.70 0.14 10.13
N LYS A 46 -13.15 0.03 11.38
CA LYS A 46 -14.35 0.72 11.88
C LYS A 46 -14.21 2.24 11.95
N LEU A 47 -12.99 2.79 11.93
CA LEU A 47 -12.77 4.23 11.99
C LEU A 47 -12.89 4.86 10.60
N LEU A 48 -12.44 4.14 9.58
CA LEU A 48 -12.48 4.61 8.19
C LEU A 48 -13.74 4.16 7.43
N SER A 49 -14.38 3.08 7.88
CA SER A 49 -15.65 2.60 7.34
C SER A 49 -16.81 3.50 7.76
N ARG A 50 -17.73 3.73 6.82
CA ARG A 50 -18.91 4.59 6.96
C ARG A 50 -20.04 4.07 6.08
N ASN A 51 -21.25 4.61 6.21
CA ASN A 51 -22.35 4.22 5.35
C ASN A 51 -21.99 4.40 3.85
N GLY A 52 -22.16 3.34 3.07
CA GLY A 52 -21.80 3.31 1.64
C GLY A 52 -20.31 3.13 1.33
N LYS A 53 -19.44 3.05 2.35
CA LYS A 53 -18.00 2.79 2.18
C LYS A 53 -17.46 1.87 3.27
N ARG A 54 -17.04 0.65 2.90
CA ARG A 54 -16.41 -0.29 3.83
C ARG A 54 -14.95 -0.47 3.49
N ILE A 55 -14.10 -0.55 4.51
CA ILE A 55 -12.66 -0.73 4.34
C ILE A 55 -12.24 -1.94 5.16
N PHE A 56 -11.61 -2.90 4.50
CA PHE A 56 -10.98 -4.05 5.12
C PHE A 56 -9.47 -3.94 4.94
N GLY A 57 -8.71 -4.19 5.99
CA GLY A 57 -7.28 -3.89 5.98
C GLY A 57 -6.42 -4.97 6.63
N THR A 58 -5.18 -5.02 6.16
CA THR A 58 -4.01 -5.41 6.96
C THR A 58 -3.13 -4.18 7.15
N LEU A 59 -1.98 -4.34 7.81
CA LEU A 59 -0.97 -3.26 7.87
C LEU A 59 -0.42 -2.87 6.49
N ARG A 60 -0.53 -3.75 5.49
CA ARG A 60 0.11 -3.57 4.19
C ARG A 60 -0.86 -3.30 3.05
N SER A 61 -2.06 -3.85 3.09
CA SER A 61 -3.03 -3.75 1.99
C SER A 61 -4.40 -3.42 2.53
N SER A 62 -5.21 -2.70 1.77
CA SER A 62 -6.60 -2.39 2.12
C SER A 62 -7.53 -2.58 0.93
N VAL A 63 -8.63 -3.30 1.15
CA VAL A 63 -9.76 -3.39 0.24
C VAL A 63 -10.75 -2.29 0.61
N ILE A 64 -11.12 -1.47 -0.37
CA ILE A 64 -12.09 -0.39 -0.23
C ILE A 64 -13.29 -0.72 -1.10
N ILE A 65 -14.47 -0.82 -0.49
CA ILE A 65 -15.75 -1.07 -1.14
C ILE A 65 -16.56 0.23 -1.11
N GLU A 66 -16.74 0.87 -2.26
CA GLU A 66 -17.57 2.07 -2.43
C GLU A 66 -18.33 1.98 -3.76
N GLN A 67 -18.09 2.88 -4.72
CA GLN A 67 -18.62 2.77 -6.10
C GLN A 67 -17.92 1.66 -6.89
N ASP A 68 -16.63 1.50 -6.63
CA ASP A 68 -15.78 0.41 -7.10
C ASP A 68 -15.25 -0.36 -5.90
N ILE A 69 -14.85 -1.61 -6.13
CA ILE A 69 -14.04 -2.35 -5.19
C ILE A 69 -12.59 -2.22 -5.62
N SER A 70 -11.74 -1.68 -4.75
CA SER A 70 -10.33 -1.45 -5.04
C SER A 70 -9.43 -2.02 -3.96
N LEU A 71 -8.27 -2.51 -4.36
CA LEU A 71 -7.19 -2.89 -3.46
C LEU A 71 -6.09 -1.83 -3.54
N VAL A 72 -5.68 -1.30 -2.40
CA VAL A 72 -4.58 -0.34 -2.27
C VAL A 72 -3.48 -0.90 -1.36
N ASP A 73 -2.24 -0.50 -1.58
CA ASP A 73 -1.11 -0.80 -0.68
C ASP A 73 -1.00 0.21 0.48
N ASP A 74 0.01 0.02 1.34
CA ASP A 74 0.32 0.84 2.51
C ASP A 74 0.73 2.27 2.16
N LEU A 75 1.09 2.52 0.91
CA LEU A 75 1.41 3.85 0.39
C LEU A 75 0.21 4.49 -0.31
N GLY A 76 -0.96 3.84 -0.29
CA GLY A 76 -2.18 4.30 -0.95
C GLY A 76 -2.18 4.11 -2.47
N LYS A 77 -1.22 3.36 -3.02
CA LYS A 77 -1.18 3.05 -4.44
C LYS A 77 -2.21 1.98 -4.76
N LYS A 78 -3.06 2.25 -5.75
CA LYS A 78 -4.03 1.27 -6.27
C LYS A 78 -3.30 0.11 -6.97
N ILE A 79 -3.56 -1.10 -6.49
CA ILE A 79 -3.09 -2.37 -7.07
C ILE A 79 -4.11 -2.84 -8.11
N CYS A 80 -5.37 -2.99 -7.69
CA CYS A 80 -6.47 -3.44 -8.55
C CYS A 80 -7.74 -2.60 -8.30
N SER A 81 -8.58 -2.50 -9.33
CA SER A 81 -9.91 -1.85 -9.27
C SER A 81 -10.88 -2.70 -10.07
N TRP A 82 -12.05 -2.92 -9.52
CA TRP A 82 -13.13 -3.62 -10.19
C TRP A 82 -14.42 -2.85 -10.02
N PRO A 83 -15.20 -2.68 -11.10
CA PRO A 83 -16.50 -2.05 -10.99
C PRO A 83 -17.46 -2.98 -10.21
N THR A 84 -18.33 -2.37 -9.40
CA THR A 84 -19.23 -3.10 -8.49
C THR A 84 -20.16 -4.06 -9.22
N ASN A 85 -20.55 -3.76 -10.46
CA ASN A 85 -21.38 -4.64 -11.29
C ASN A 85 -20.73 -6.01 -11.56
N LYS A 86 -19.40 -6.07 -11.68
CA LYS A 86 -18.66 -7.34 -11.82
C LYS A 86 -18.68 -8.17 -10.54
N TRP A 87 -18.80 -7.54 -9.38
CA TRP A 87 -18.91 -8.27 -8.12
C TRP A 87 -20.32 -8.81 -7.88
N GLN A 88 -21.33 -8.04 -8.31
CA GLN A 88 -22.74 -8.42 -8.19
C GLN A 88 -23.07 -9.75 -8.87
N THR A 89 -22.32 -10.18 -9.90
CA THR A 89 -22.48 -11.50 -10.53
C THR A 89 -22.11 -12.66 -9.60
N TYR A 90 -21.32 -12.40 -8.57
CA TYR A 90 -20.88 -13.40 -7.58
C TYR A 90 -21.64 -13.28 -6.25
N GLY A 91 -22.38 -12.20 -6.03
CA GLY A 91 -23.12 -11.94 -4.80
C GLY A 91 -23.10 -10.49 -4.39
N ASP A 92 -23.68 -10.19 -3.22
CA ASP A 92 -23.66 -8.85 -2.66
C ASP A 92 -22.22 -8.47 -2.24
N PRO A 93 -21.62 -7.44 -2.86
CA PRO A 93 -20.27 -6.95 -2.54
C PRO A 93 -20.07 -6.67 -1.05
N THR A 94 -21.13 -6.25 -0.36
CA THR A 94 -21.10 -5.89 1.06
C THR A 94 -21.10 -7.09 1.99
N LYS A 95 -21.31 -8.32 1.51
CA LYS A 95 -21.31 -9.54 2.34
C LYS A 95 -19.97 -10.28 2.33
N PHE A 96 -19.06 -9.89 1.45
CA PHE A 96 -17.75 -10.51 1.37
C PHE A 96 -16.88 -10.11 2.56
N ASN A 97 -16.20 -11.11 3.12
CA ASN A 97 -14.98 -10.96 3.89
C ASN A 97 -13.80 -11.22 2.95
N PHE A 98 -12.60 -10.82 3.40
CA PHE A 98 -11.40 -10.89 2.56
C PHE A 98 -10.27 -11.56 3.32
N TYR A 99 -9.63 -12.52 2.67
CA TYR A 99 -8.34 -13.03 3.08
C TYR A 99 -7.31 -12.68 2.02
N ILE A 100 -6.17 -12.12 2.41
CA ILE A 100 -5.09 -11.78 1.48
C ILE A 100 -3.90 -12.70 1.70
N ASP A 101 -3.31 -13.19 0.60
CA ASP A 101 -2.00 -13.85 0.58
C ASP A 101 -1.05 -12.97 -0.22
N GLU A 102 -0.32 -12.09 0.48
CA GLU A 102 0.60 -11.16 -0.14
C GLU A 102 1.88 -11.86 -0.62
N GLN A 103 2.15 -13.09 -0.17
CA GLN A 103 3.30 -13.85 -0.65
C GLN A 103 3.06 -14.42 -2.03
N ARG A 104 1.82 -14.84 -2.31
CA ARG A 104 1.36 -15.35 -3.60
C ARG A 104 0.63 -14.30 -4.46
N ASN A 105 0.61 -13.04 -4.02
CA ASN A 105 -0.09 -11.93 -4.68
C ASN A 105 -1.55 -12.30 -5.04
N ALA A 106 -2.30 -12.82 -4.07
CA ALA A 106 -3.67 -13.24 -4.29
C ALA A 106 -4.60 -12.72 -3.19
N LEU A 107 -5.84 -12.41 -3.57
CA LEU A 107 -6.93 -12.04 -2.68
C LEU A 107 -8.01 -13.10 -2.77
N TYR A 108 -8.57 -13.48 -1.63
CA TYR A 108 -9.59 -14.50 -1.50
C TYR A 108 -10.82 -13.89 -0.85
N PRO A 109 -11.75 -13.32 -1.64
CA PRO A 109 -13.06 -12.94 -1.14
C PRO A 109 -13.85 -14.19 -0.78
N TYR A 110 -14.51 -14.16 0.37
CA TYR A 110 -15.36 -15.26 0.80
C TYR A 110 -16.59 -14.78 1.57
N MET A 111 -17.67 -15.54 1.49
CA MET A 111 -18.87 -15.33 2.30
C MET A 111 -19.46 -16.66 2.72
N LYS A 112 -20.22 -16.65 3.82
CA LYS A 112 -20.95 -17.82 4.31
C LYS A 112 -22.39 -17.73 3.82
N SER A 113 -22.87 -18.79 3.17
CA SER A 113 -24.26 -18.96 2.74
C SER A 113 -24.80 -20.23 3.40
N ASP A 114 -25.75 -20.05 4.32
CA ASP A 114 -26.32 -21.14 5.12
C ASP A 114 -25.24 -21.99 5.84
N SER A 115 -25.00 -23.20 5.36
CA SER A 115 -23.99 -24.15 5.87
C SER A 115 -22.66 -24.11 5.12
N ASN A 116 -22.61 -23.46 3.94
CA ASN A 116 -21.49 -23.56 3.02
C ASN A 116 -20.74 -22.21 2.93
N TYR A 117 -19.51 -22.28 2.44
CA TYR A 117 -18.69 -21.12 2.12
C TYR A 117 -18.59 -20.97 0.61
N GLN A 118 -18.71 -19.74 0.15
CA GLN A 118 -18.39 -19.38 -1.23
C GLN A 118 -17.09 -18.61 -1.21
N VAL A 119 -16.10 -19.09 -1.97
CA VAL A 119 -14.74 -18.54 -2.02
C VAL A 119 -14.35 -18.32 -3.47
N MET A 120 -13.78 -17.16 -3.76
CA MET A 120 -13.21 -16.86 -5.06
C MET A 120 -11.72 -16.57 -4.89
N LYS A 121 -10.91 -16.89 -5.89
CA LYS A 121 -9.51 -16.45 -5.96
C LYS A 121 -9.39 -15.31 -6.94
N ILE A 122 -8.81 -14.20 -6.50
CA ILE A 122 -8.42 -13.06 -7.33
C ILE A 122 -6.90 -13.03 -7.40
N SER A 123 -6.36 -13.01 -8.62
CA SER A 123 -4.94 -12.78 -8.85
C SER A 123 -4.65 -11.28 -8.84
N LEU A 124 -3.67 -10.83 -8.07
CA LEU A 124 -3.29 -9.42 -7.96
C LEU A 124 -2.23 -9.01 -8.99
N ASP A 125 -1.66 -9.96 -9.74
CA ASP A 125 -0.70 -9.67 -10.80
C ASP A 125 -1.38 -9.11 -12.07
N ASP A 126 -2.59 -9.58 -12.36
CA ASP A 126 -3.40 -9.23 -13.54
C ASP A 126 -4.83 -8.75 -13.18
N CYS A 127 -5.16 -8.69 -11.90
CA CYS A 127 -6.47 -8.32 -11.38
C CYS A 127 -7.61 -9.20 -11.93
N SER A 128 -7.35 -10.46 -12.29
CA SER A 128 -8.37 -11.39 -12.77
C SER A 128 -9.16 -12.01 -11.62
N MET A 129 -10.48 -12.10 -11.80
CA MET A 129 -11.40 -12.81 -10.91
C MET A 129 -11.55 -14.25 -11.39
N GLY A 130 -11.25 -15.20 -10.52
CA GLY A 130 -11.49 -16.61 -10.78
C GLY A 130 -12.96 -16.99 -10.65
N GLU A 131 -13.22 -18.29 -10.70
CA GLU A 131 -14.54 -18.85 -10.48
C GLU A 131 -14.88 -18.88 -8.98
N LEU A 132 -16.17 -18.74 -8.68
CA LEU A 132 -16.69 -18.87 -7.33
C LEU A 132 -16.87 -20.35 -6.99
N GLN A 133 -16.16 -20.81 -5.97
CA GLN A 133 -16.23 -22.19 -5.50
C GLN A 133 -17.08 -22.26 -4.25
N THR A 134 -17.96 -23.27 -4.17
CA THR A 134 -18.75 -23.54 -2.97
C THR A 134 -18.16 -24.74 -2.25
N THR A 135 -17.83 -24.58 -0.97
CA THR A 135 -17.21 -25.60 -0.13
C THR A 135 -17.91 -25.69 1.22
N ASP A 136 -17.97 -26.88 1.81
CA ASP A 136 -18.61 -27.07 3.14
C ASP A 136 -17.79 -26.43 4.27
N LYS A 137 -16.47 -26.32 4.07
CA LYS A 137 -15.54 -25.69 5.02
C LYS A 137 -14.79 -24.56 4.32
N LEU A 138 -14.47 -23.51 5.08
CA LEU A 138 -13.65 -22.41 4.60
C LEU A 138 -12.20 -22.89 4.45
N GLU A 139 -11.78 -23.14 3.21
CA GLU A 139 -10.42 -23.54 2.87
C GLU A 139 -9.63 -22.35 2.32
N LEU A 140 -8.89 -21.68 3.21
CA LEU A 140 -7.95 -20.62 2.83
C LEU A 140 -6.53 -21.18 2.81
N PRO A 141 -5.69 -20.78 1.84
CA PRO A 141 -4.32 -21.26 1.77
C PRO A 141 -3.55 -20.87 3.02
N LYS A 142 -2.66 -21.76 3.49
CA LYS A 142 -1.78 -21.45 4.61
C LYS A 142 -0.62 -20.57 4.16
N CYS A 143 -0.23 -19.64 5.03
CA CYS A 143 0.93 -18.79 4.78
C CYS A 143 2.23 -19.60 4.83
N GLU A 144 2.68 -20.09 3.68
CA GLU A 144 3.99 -20.69 3.56
C GLU A 144 5.02 -19.57 3.44
N GLY A 145 5.51 -19.08 4.59
CA GLY A 145 6.67 -18.20 4.62
C GLY A 145 7.79 -18.82 3.78
N LYS A 146 8.29 -18.10 2.76
CA LYS A 146 9.51 -18.51 2.06
C LYS A 146 10.58 -18.81 3.13
N LYS A 147 10.97 -20.09 3.27
CA LYS A 147 12.02 -20.51 4.20
C LYS A 147 13.20 -19.57 3.98
N LYS A 148 13.57 -18.78 5.00
CA LYS A 148 14.72 -17.89 4.92
C LYS A 148 15.92 -18.74 4.54
N ILE A 149 16.42 -18.60 3.30
CA ILE A 149 17.70 -19.17 2.92
C ILE A 149 18.72 -18.44 3.78
N LEU A 150 19.19 -19.10 4.84
CA LEU A 150 20.32 -18.66 5.64
C LEU A 150 21.51 -18.54 4.70
N ARG A 151 21.74 -17.35 4.13
CA ARG A 151 23.00 -17.05 3.45
C ARG A 151 24.08 -17.15 4.51
N SER A 152 24.83 -18.24 4.49
CA SER A 152 26.02 -18.41 5.31
C SER A 152 26.93 -17.22 5.03
N ARG A 153 27.15 -16.38 6.05
CA ARG A 153 28.16 -15.34 5.98
C ARG A 153 29.51 -16.05 5.93
N SER A 154 30.08 -16.18 4.72
CA SER A 154 31.48 -16.51 4.55
C SER A 154 32.31 -15.46 5.30
N LYS A 155 32.92 -15.87 6.42
CA LYS A 155 33.91 -15.06 7.14
C LYS A 155 35.11 -14.88 6.21
N ARG A 156 35.27 -13.68 5.64
CA ARG A 156 36.51 -13.26 4.99
C ARG A 156 37.63 -13.30 6.04
N LYS A 157 38.53 -14.28 5.96
CA LYS A 157 39.80 -14.27 6.70
C LYS A 157 40.65 -13.16 6.10
N VAL A 158 40.93 -12.12 6.89
CA VAL A 158 41.94 -11.11 6.55
C VAL A 158 43.30 -11.76 6.77
N ALA A 159 44.04 -12.02 5.69
CA ALA A 159 45.44 -12.43 5.79
C ALA A 159 46.28 -11.19 6.15
N SER A 160 46.84 -11.18 7.35
CA SER A 160 47.85 -10.20 7.77
C SER A 160 49.20 -10.66 7.24
N HIS A 161 49.71 -10.03 6.18
CA HIS A 161 51.13 -10.09 5.85
C HIS A 161 51.85 -9.03 6.67
N ARG A 162 52.55 -9.47 7.72
CA ARG A 162 53.53 -8.66 8.44
C ARG A 162 54.83 -8.70 7.65
N VAL A 163 55.21 -7.57 7.06
CA VAL A 163 56.54 -7.36 6.47
C VAL A 163 57.50 -7.12 7.64
N ASN A 164 58.50 -7.99 7.79
CA ASN A 164 59.60 -7.77 8.73
C ASN A 164 60.54 -6.72 8.13
N SER A 165 60.88 -5.70 8.93
CA SER A 165 62.08 -4.88 8.76
C SER A 165 63.21 -5.46 9.60
#